data_AF-A0A3M5PEL3-F1
#
_entry.id   AF-A0A3M5PEL3-F1
#
_cell.length_a   1.000
_cell.length_b   1.000
_cell.length_c   1.000
_cell.angle_alpha   90.00
_cell.angle_beta   90.00
_cell.angle_gamma   90.00
#
_symmetry.space_group_name_H-M   'P 1'
#
loop_
_entity.id
_entity.type
_entity.pdbx_description
1 polymer ?
#
loop_
_entity_poly.entity_id
_entity_poly.type
_entity_poly.pdbx_seq_one_letter_code
_entity_poly.pdbx_strand_id
1 'polypeptide(L)'
;MSANNLTFRDELKIMVKRLITHWQVFSVFLGGLGTLIGFYTIYKYTQTIGRPDLIAAIFDAKSALFFWLIIITIVVSAYLLILITTTGIFGLTASFLDDNHSTRARLTLILALPIALGITALIWSVYKTPYHNEITIGLSLIIFSIVNTALLHMSSTFRNAINRWVASSASSNPNSKFVRFTALFILNILILGTIVSAVFPALLIVKAYSGEDTPEAANDLMIASIVSACAMLIPVIAFYLTNANLFVRTTSLLTTLLIALFISIAISPGGSSYIVYQAAYLMSAREQSASYFLLTENYTKENFDEKTWGTVVIQDKKPVIEAFPLFSFGDTLLLCPEKFLKTERKDWPSKSPYCAVIKNSKAQRLPKNNETTKMSPLSKNQAAEQ
;
A
#
# COMPACT_ATOMS: atom_id res chain seq x y z
N MET A 1 -34.99 -33.71 9.69
CA MET A 1 -35.08 -32.39 9.00
C MET A 1 -33.87 -32.31 8.08
N SER A 2 -34.04 -32.63 6.81
CA SER A 2 -32.94 -32.76 5.84
C SER A 2 -32.43 -31.36 5.49
N ALA A 3 -31.19 -31.05 5.86
CA ALA A 3 -30.53 -29.83 5.42
C ALA A 3 -30.24 -29.97 3.93
N ASN A 4 -31.02 -29.28 3.10
CA ASN A 4 -30.69 -29.08 1.69
C ASN A 4 -29.33 -28.37 1.64
N ASN A 5 -28.28 -29.11 1.32
CA ASN A 5 -26.97 -28.55 1.01
C ASN A 5 -27.11 -27.80 -0.33
N LEU A 6 -27.55 -26.54 -0.27
CA LEU A 6 -27.51 -25.66 -1.44
C LEU A 6 -26.07 -25.59 -1.92
N THR A 7 -25.85 -25.78 -3.21
CA THR A 7 -24.52 -25.65 -3.78
C THR A 7 -24.09 -24.18 -3.72
N PHE A 8 -22.78 -23.90 -3.65
CA PHE A 8 -22.23 -22.53 -3.65
C PHE A 8 -22.83 -21.65 -4.77
N ARG A 9 -23.07 -22.27 -5.94
CA ARG A 9 -23.69 -21.61 -7.10
C ARG A 9 -25.11 -21.13 -6.79
N ASP A 10 -25.88 -21.90 -6.03
CA ASP A 10 -27.25 -21.56 -5.69
C ASP A 10 -27.31 -20.49 -4.59
N GLU A 11 -26.44 -20.58 -3.57
CA GLU A 11 -26.28 -19.52 -2.56
C GLU A 11 -25.85 -18.19 -3.21
N LEU A 12 -24.89 -18.24 -4.13
CA LEU A 12 -24.41 -17.08 -4.87
C LEU A 12 -25.51 -16.47 -5.75
N LYS A 13 -26.29 -17.29 -6.46
CA LYS A 13 -27.44 -16.82 -7.25
C LYS A 13 -28.48 -16.14 -6.37
N ILE A 14 -28.80 -16.70 -5.21
CA ILE A 14 -29.75 -16.11 -4.26
C ILE A 14 -29.23 -14.77 -3.74
N MET A 15 -27.95 -14.69 -3.39
CA MET A 15 -27.30 -13.43 -2.97
C MET A 15 -27.29 -12.38 -4.06
N VAL A 16 -26.87 -12.73 -5.28
CA VAL A 16 -26.87 -11.81 -6.43
C VAL A 16 -28.29 -11.33 -6.71
N LYS A 17 -29.28 -12.22 -6.68
CA LYS A 17 -30.69 -11.84 -6.84
C LYS A 17 -31.14 -10.88 -5.74
N ARG A 18 -30.78 -11.13 -4.47
CA ARG A 18 -31.08 -10.22 -3.35
C ARG A 18 -30.38 -8.87 -3.50
N LEU A 19 -29.12 -8.86 -3.94
CA LEU A 19 -28.33 -7.66 -4.16
C LEU A 19 -28.91 -6.80 -5.28
N ILE A 20 -29.31 -7.42 -6.39
CA ILE A 20 -29.99 -6.74 -7.50
C ILE A 20 -31.34 -6.19 -7.04
N THR A 21 -32.11 -6.99 -6.27
CA THR A 21 -33.43 -6.57 -5.76
C THR A 21 -33.31 -5.36 -4.82
N HIS A 22 -32.25 -5.28 -4.02
CA HIS A 22 -32.00 -4.15 -3.10
C HIS A 22 -30.91 -3.20 -3.61
N TRP A 23 -30.64 -3.21 -4.92
CA TRP A 23 -29.51 -2.48 -5.50
C TRP A 23 -29.59 -0.98 -5.23
N GLN A 24 -30.79 -0.41 -5.22
CA GLN A 24 -31.01 1.00 -4.90
C GLN A 24 -30.51 1.35 -3.49
N VAL A 25 -30.95 0.62 -2.46
CA VAL A 25 -30.51 0.84 -1.07
C VAL A 25 -29.01 0.64 -0.93
N PHE A 26 -28.47 -0.40 -1.56
CA PHE A 26 -27.03 -0.68 -1.55
C PHE A 26 -26.22 0.41 -2.25
N SER A 27 -26.71 0.94 -3.38
CA SER A 27 -26.07 2.02 -4.14
C SER A 27 -26.07 3.34 -3.38
N VAL A 28 -27.14 3.63 -2.63
CA VAL A 28 -27.21 4.81 -1.76
C VAL A 28 -26.19 4.70 -0.63
N PHE A 29 -26.11 3.52 0.01
CA PHE A 29 -25.13 3.28 1.07
C PHE A 29 -23.69 3.36 0.57
N LEU A 30 -23.39 2.72 -0.57
CA LEU A 30 -22.09 2.84 -1.23
C LEU A 30 -21.77 4.25 -1.67
N GLY A 31 -22.77 4.99 -2.17
CA GLY A 31 -22.63 6.40 -2.55
C GLY A 31 -22.25 7.25 -1.35
N GLY A 32 -22.96 7.10 -0.23
CA GLY A 32 -22.66 7.80 1.03
C GLY A 32 -21.26 7.48 1.56
N LEU A 33 -20.87 6.20 1.60
CA LEU A 33 -19.52 5.79 1.98
C LEU A 33 -18.46 6.35 1.03
N GLY A 34 -18.71 6.31 -0.28
CA GLY A 34 -17.83 6.85 -1.30
C GLY A 34 -17.62 8.36 -1.13
N THR A 35 -18.67 9.11 -0.79
CA THR A 35 -18.56 10.54 -0.50
C THR A 35 -17.72 10.81 0.76
N LEU A 36 -17.95 10.06 1.84
CA LEU A 36 -17.17 10.21 3.08
C LEU A 36 -15.69 9.86 2.86
N ILE A 37 -15.40 8.78 2.14
CA ILE A 37 -14.03 8.37 1.78
C ILE A 37 -13.39 9.41 0.86
N GLY A 38 -14.12 9.93 -0.13
CA GLY A 38 -13.66 11.00 -1.01
C GLY A 38 -13.27 12.25 -0.23
N PHE A 39 -14.16 12.72 0.64
CA PHE A 39 -13.88 13.87 1.50
C PHE A 39 -12.68 13.63 2.41
N TYR A 40 -12.63 12.47 3.08
CA TYR A 40 -11.52 12.11 3.98
C TYR A 40 -10.18 12.06 3.25
N THR A 41 -10.12 11.42 2.08
CA THR A 41 -8.88 11.26 1.31
C THR A 41 -8.38 12.59 0.75
N ILE A 42 -9.29 13.44 0.28
CA ILE A 42 -8.98 14.81 -0.14
C ILE A 42 -8.45 15.63 1.02
N TYR A 43 -9.19 15.65 2.14
CA TYR A 43 -8.79 16.37 3.35
C TYR A 43 -7.40 15.93 3.81
N LYS A 44 -7.15 14.62 3.85
CA LYS A 44 -5.83 14.07 4.19
C LYS A 44 -4.75 14.50 3.21
N TYR A 45 -5.02 14.53 1.90
CA TYR A 45 -4.05 14.97 0.92
C TYR A 45 -3.69 16.45 1.09
N THR A 46 -4.68 17.33 1.17
CA THR A 46 -4.47 18.77 1.36
C THR A 46 -3.78 19.09 2.69
N GLN A 47 -4.11 18.36 3.75
CA GLN A 47 -3.39 18.44 5.03
C GLN A 47 -1.94 17.96 4.92
N THR A 48 -1.70 16.87 4.18
CA THR A 48 -0.35 16.31 3.98
C THR A 48 0.56 17.28 3.24
N ILE A 49 0.03 18.04 2.28
CA ILE A 49 0.79 19.12 1.62
C ILE A 49 0.76 20.44 2.40
N GLY A 50 0.04 20.53 3.53
CA GLY A 50 -0.11 21.75 4.34
C GLY A 50 -0.90 22.88 3.67
N ARG A 51 -1.77 22.55 2.71
CA ARG A 51 -2.62 23.51 1.98
C ARG A 51 -4.10 23.14 2.08
N PRO A 52 -4.71 23.18 3.28
CA PRO A 52 -6.14 22.89 3.47
C PRO A 52 -7.05 23.91 2.77
N ASP A 53 -6.52 25.08 2.40
CA ASP A 53 -7.19 26.09 1.58
C ASP A 53 -7.61 25.56 0.20
N LEU A 54 -6.91 24.54 -0.33
CA LEU A 54 -7.17 23.98 -1.66
C LEU A 54 -8.33 22.99 -1.72
N ILE A 55 -8.96 22.66 -0.59
CA ILE A 55 -10.05 21.67 -0.53
C ILE A 55 -11.23 22.09 -1.43
N ALA A 56 -11.60 23.38 -1.41
CA ALA A 56 -12.72 23.90 -2.18
C ALA A 56 -12.54 23.69 -3.70
N ALA A 57 -11.31 23.92 -4.19
CA ALA A 57 -10.98 23.76 -5.61
C ALA A 57 -11.21 22.34 -6.15
N ILE A 58 -11.08 21.31 -5.30
CA ILE A 58 -11.30 19.92 -5.69
C ILE A 58 -12.79 19.64 -5.86
N PHE A 59 -13.63 20.23 -5.00
CA PHE A 59 -15.09 20.07 -5.08
C PHE A 59 -15.69 20.79 -6.28
N ASP A 60 -15.09 21.89 -6.71
CA ASP A 60 -15.48 22.57 -7.95
C ASP A 60 -15.16 21.70 -9.18
N ALA A 61 -14.11 20.88 -9.10
CA ALA A 61 -13.68 19.96 -10.16
C ALA A 61 -14.43 18.60 -10.11
N LYS A 62 -15.76 18.60 -10.28
CA LYS A 62 -16.63 17.42 -10.16
C LYS A 62 -16.14 16.17 -10.92
N SER A 63 -15.62 16.34 -12.14
CA SER A 63 -15.10 15.23 -12.95
C SER A 63 -13.82 14.62 -12.34
N ALA A 64 -12.93 15.44 -11.79
CA ALA A 64 -11.70 14.99 -11.16
C ALA A 64 -11.96 14.18 -9.87
N LEU A 65 -13.02 14.50 -9.13
CA LEU A 65 -13.42 13.78 -7.93
C LEU A 65 -13.74 12.30 -8.21
N PHE A 66 -14.41 12.01 -9.33
CA PHE A 66 -14.73 10.64 -9.72
C PHE A 66 -13.46 9.84 -10.05
N PHE A 67 -12.55 10.42 -10.84
CA PHE A 67 -11.26 9.80 -11.15
C PHE A 67 -10.41 9.60 -9.89
N TRP A 68 -10.42 10.56 -8.97
CA TRP A 68 -9.74 10.47 -7.68
C TRP A 68 -10.17 9.23 -6.89
N LEU A 69 -11.48 8.99 -6.77
CA LEU A 69 -12.02 7.81 -6.08
C LEU A 69 -11.61 6.50 -6.75
N ILE A 70 -11.57 6.45 -8.08
CA ILE A 70 -11.09 5.27 -8.83
C ILE A 70 -9.62 5.01 -8.51
N ILE A 71 -8.76 6.03 -8.58
CA ILE A 71 -7.33 5.88 -8.30
C ILE A 71 -7.09 5.47 -6.84
N ILE A 72 -7.80 6.07 -5.89
CA ILE A 72 -7.75 5.66 -4.47
C ILE A 72 -8.12 4.19 -4.34
N THR A 73 -9.18 3.74 -5.00
CA THR A 73 -9.60 2.33 -4.98
C THR A 73 -8.53 1.41 -5.54
N ILE A 74 -7.85 1.81 -6.63
CA ILE A 74 -6.73 1.06 -7.22
C ILE A 74 -5.55 0.97 -6.24
N VAL A 75 -5.16 2.09 -5.61
CA VAL A 75 -4.04 2.11 -4.65
C VAL A 75 -4.35 1.25 -3.42
N VAL A 76 -5.57 1.36 -2.86
CA VAL A 76 -6.02 0.53 -1.73
C VAL A 76 -6.08 -0.94 -2.12
N SER A 77 -6.53 -1.26 -3.34
CA SER A 77 -6.56 -2.64 -3.85
C SER A 77 -5.14 -3.20 -4.01
N ALA A 78 -4.19 -2.41 -4.52
CA ALA A 78 -2.79 -2.80 -4.60
C ALA A 78 -2.19 -3.06 -3.20
N TYR A 79 -2.52 -2.20 -2.22
CA TYR A 79 -2.18 -2.42 -0.81
C TYR A 79 -2.73 -3.77 -0.33
N LEU A 80 -4.02 -4.03 -0.55
CA LEU A 80 -4.67 -5.27 -0.13
C LEU A 80 -4.06 -6.51 -0.82
N LEU A 81 -3.69 -6.42 -2.10
CA LEU A 81 -2.98 -7.52 -2.79
C LEU A 81 -1.62 -7.83 -2.15
N ILE A 82 -0.86 -6.79 -1.77
CA ILE A 82 0.41 -6.96 -1.07
C ILE A 82 0.18 -7.68 0.28
N LEU A 83 -0.84 -7.25 1.03
CA LEU A 83 -1.19 -7.84 2.33
C LEU A 83 -1.70 -9.28 2.22
N ILE A 84 -2.43 -9.63 1.15
CA ILE A 84 -2.90 -10.99 0.88
C ILE A 84 -1.74 -11.98 0.75
N THR A 85 -0.54 -11.56 0.33
CA THR A 85 0.59 -12.48 0.11
C THR A 85 0.88 -13.35 1.34
N THR A 86 0.96 -12.75 2.53
CA THR A 86 1.20 -13.48 3.78
C THR A 86 0.04 -14.39 4.16
N THR A 87 -1.19 -13.87 4.08
CA THR A 87 -2.42 -14.64 4.34
C THR A 87 -2.54 -15.82 3.37
N GLY A 88 -2.19 -15.64 2.10
CA GLY A 88 -2.27 -16.63 1.05
C GLY A 88 -1.30 -17.78 1.27
N ILE A 89 -0.02 -17.49 1.52
CA ILE A 89 0.98 -18.53 1.79
C ILE A 89 0.63 -19.29 3.09
N PHE A 90 0.18 -18.59 4.14
CA PHE A 90 -0.27 -19.24 5.36
C PHE A 90 -1.49 -20.14 5.13
N GLY A 91 -2.47 -19.66 4.37
CA GLY A 91 -3.68 -20.40 3.99
C GLY A 91 -3.35 -21.66 3.17
N LEU A 92 -2.40 -21.56 2.25
CA LEU A 92 -1.86 -22.70 1.49
C LEU A 92 -1.21 -23.71 2.45
N THR A 93 -0.38 -23.25 3.38
CA THR A 93 0.26 -24.12 4.39
C THR A 93 -0.77 -24.94 5.17
N ALA A 94 -1.81 -24.28 5.69
CA ALA A 94 -2.88 -24.92 6.43
C ALA A 94 -3.74 -25.87 5.56
N SER A 95 -3.86 -25.59 4.26
CA SER A 95 -4.64 -26.42 3.33
C SER A 95 -4.03 -27.80 3.08
N PHE A 96 -2.71 -27.95 3.18
CA PHE A 96 -2.01 -29.23 2.97
C PHE A 96 -2.06 -30.19 4.17
N LEU A 97 -2.44 -29.73 5.37
CA LEU A 97 -2.23 -30.51 6.59
C LEU A 97 -3.29 -31.60 6.83
N ASP A 98 -4.57 -31.37 6.52
CA ASP A 98 -5.63 -32.35 6.80
C ASP A 98 -6.90 -32.06 6.00
N ASP A 99 -7.66 -33.08 5.62
CA ASP A 99 -8.97 -32.94 4.97
C ASP A 99 -10.10 -32.66 5.97
N ASN A 100 -9.94 -33.09 7.23
CA ASN A 100 -10.96 -32.86 8.25
C ASN A 100 -10.96 -31.42 8.76
N HIS A 101 -12.12 -30.74 8.68
CA HIS A 101 -12.28 -29.32 9.03
C HIS A 101 -11.87 -29.01 10.48
N SER A 102 -12.34 -29.79 11.45
CA SER A 102 -12.08 -29.53 12.89
C SER A 102 -10.60 -29.70 13.24
N THR A 103 -9.96 -30.74 12.70
CA THR A 103 -8.52 -30.95 12.87
C THR A 103 -7.70 -29.89 12.16
N ARG A 104 -8.10 -29.47 10.94
CA ARG A 104 -7.44 -28.39 10.20
C ARG A 104 -7.50 -27.06 10.94
N ALA A 105 -8.62 -26.73 11.56
CA ALA A 105 -8.77 -25.53 12.39
C ALA A 105 -7.78 -25.56 13.58
N ARG A 106 -7.69 -26.69 14.29
CA ARG A 106 -6.74 -26.88 15.39
C ARG A 106 -5.28 -26.79 14.92
N LEU A 107 -4.95 -27.42 13.80
CA LEU A 107 -3.61 -27.39 13.21
C LEU A 107 -3.22 -25.97 12.76
N THR A 108 -4.17 -25.21 12.22
CA THR A 108 -3.96 -23.80 11.84
C THR A 108 -3.58 -22.95 13.06
N LEU A 109 -4.27 -23.13 14.19
CA LEU A 109 -3.93 -22.42 15.44
C LEU A 109 -2.56 -22.83 15.99
N ILE A 110 -2.24 -24.14 15.97
CA ILE A 110 -0.94 -24.64 16.39
C ILE A 110 0.18 -24.06 15.52
N LEU A 111 -0.06 -23.91 14.21
CA LEU A 111 0.91 -23.37 13.25
C LEU A 111 1.03 -21.84 13.31
N ALA A 112 -0.04 -21.14 13.67
CA ALA A 112 -0.04 -19.67 13.77
C ALA A 112 0.97 -19.16 14.80
N LEU A 113 1.13 -19.86 15.94
CA LEU A 113 2.04 -19.46 17.02
C LEU A 113 3.52 -19.42 16.58
N PRO A 114 4.13 -20.50 16.05
CA PRO A 114 5.52 -20.46 15.60
C PRO A 114 5.74 -19.50 14.42
N ILE A 115 4.74 -19.31 13.55
CA ILE A 115 4.81 -18.31 12.48
C ILE A 115 4.82 -16.90 13.06
N ALA A 116 3.93 -16.58 14.00
CA ALA A 116 3.90 -15.27 14.65
C ALA A 116 5.21 -14.98 15.41
N LEU A 117 5.79 -15.99 16.07
CA LEU A 117 7.11 -15.88 16.69
C LEU A 117 8.21 -15.63 15.65
N GLY A 118 8.18 -16.33 14.52
CA GLY A 118 9.13 -16.13 13.41
C GLY A 118 9.03 -14.74 12.79
N ILE A 119 7.81 -14.25 12.56
CA ILE A 119 7.53 -12.89 12.07
C ILE A 119 8.07 -11.86 13.07
N THR A 120 7.80 -12.05 14.36
CA THR A 120 8.27 -11.16 15.43
C THR A 120 9.79 -11.12 15.47
N ALA A 121 10.44 -12.28 15.44
CA ALA A 121 11.91 -12.40 15.43
C ALA A 121 12.53 -11.76 14.18
N LEU A 122 11.91 -11.94 13.00
CA LEU A 122 12.35 -11.31 11.76
C LEU A 122 12.32 -9.80 11.86
N ILE A 123 11.14 -9.23 12.18
CA ILE A 123 10.96 -7.78 12.23
C ILE A 123 11.85 -7.19 13.34
N TRP A 124 11.92 -7.82 14.50
CA TRP A 124 12.83 -7.42 15.57
C TRP A 124 14.28 -7.35 15.09
N SER A 125 14.76 -8.38 14.39
CA SER A 125 16.13 -8.44 13.87
C SER A 125 16.40 -7.33 12.85
N VAL A 126 15.42 -7.02 11.99
CA VAL A 126 15.53 -5.93 11.00
C VAL A 126 15.66 -4.57 11.67
N TYR A 127 14.92 -4.31 12.76
CA TYR A 127 14.91 -3.00 13.41
C TYR A 127 16.02 -2.80 14.45
N LYS A 128 16.36 -3.84 15.23
CA LYS A 128 17.32 -3.72 16.35
C LYS A 128 18.74 -4.11 16.01
N THR A 129 18.95 -4.73 14.85
CA THR A 129 20.26 -5.30 14.53
C THR A 129 20.79 -4.85 13.16
N PRO A 130 20.99 -3.54 12.95
CA PRO A 130 21.45 -3.00 11.66
C PRO A 130 22.85 -3.48 11.25
N TYR A 131 23.63 -4.05 12.19
CA TYR A 131 24.99 -4.54 11.95
C TYR A 131 25.08 -6.03 11.57
N HIS A 132 23.97 -6.78 11.61
CA HIS A 132 24.02 -8.17 11.16
C HIS A 132 23.94 -8.22 9.63
N ASN A 133 24.86 -8.96 9.02
CA ASN A 133 24.78 -9.26 7.60
C ASN A 133 23.43 -9.90 7.28
N GLU A 134 22.81 -9.50 6.17
CA GLU A 134 21.53 -10.04 5.68
C GLU A 134 21.54 -11.57 5.58
N ILE A 135 22.71 -12.13 5.24
CA ILE A 135 22.98 -13.56 5.19
C ILE A 135 22.77 -14.22 6.56
N THR A 136 23.23 -13.60 7.64
CA THR A 136 23.09 -14.12 9.00
C THR A 136 21.62 -14.18 9.41
N ILE A 137 20.85 -13.12 9.10
CA ILE A 137 19.41 -13.10 9.33
C ILE A 137 18.73 -14.22 8.52
N GLY A 138 19.03 -14.35 7.23
CA GLY A 138 18.49 -15.41 6.38
C GLY A 138 18.78 -16.82 6.91
N LEU A 139 20.04 -17.10 7.30
CA LEU A 139 20.42 -18.39 7.87
C LEU A 139 19.71 -18.67 9.19
N SER A 140 19.59 -17.67 10.07
CA SER A 140 18.87 -17.83 11.34
C SER A 140 17.40 -18.19 11.14
N LEU A 141 16.74 -17.62 10.13
CA LEU A 141 15.34 -17.94 9.81
C LEU A 141 15.18 -19.35 9.24
N ILE A 142 16.12 -19.80 8.41
CA ILE A 142 16.13 -21.17 7.88
C ILE A 142 16.26 -22.16 9.03
N ILE A 143 17.23 -21.94 9.94
CA ILE A 143 17.42 -22.77 11.13
C ILE A 143 16.16 -22.75 12.00
N PHE A 144 15.60 -21.57 12.26
CA PHE A 144 14.35 -21.42 13.01
C PHE A 144 13.20 -22.22 12.38
N SER A 145 13.00 -22.15 11.06
CA SER A 145 11.95 -22.91 10.37
C SER A 145 12.15 -24.42 10.51
N ILE A 146 13.39 -24.92 10.33
CA ILE A 146 13.72 -26.34 10.47
C ILE A 146 13.44 -26.83 11.89
N VAL A 147 13.90 -26.08 12.90
CA VAL A 147 13.70 -26.41 14.32
C VAL A 147 12.21 -26.39 14.67
N ASN A 148 11.45 -25.39 14.22
CA ASN A 148 10.01 -25.34 14.48
C ASN A 148 9.27 -26.50 13.80
N THR A 149 9.62 -26.85 12.57
CA THR A 149 8.99 -27.98 11.90
C THR A 149 9.32 -29.30 12.61
N ALA A 150 10.56 -29.47 13.08
CA ALA A 150 10.95 -30.63 13.88
C ALA A 150 10.18 -30.70 15.21
N LEU A 151 10.03 -29.58 15.91
CA LEU A 151 9.27 -29.47 17.15
C LEU A 151 7.77 -29.76 16.93
N LEU A 152 7.18 -29.18 15.88
CA LEU A 152 5.81 -29.47 15.47
C LEU A 152 5.62 -30.96 15.15
N HIS A 153 6.60 -31.58 14.51
CA HIS A 153 6.56 -33.01 14.19
C HIS A 153 6.61 -33.93 15.43
N MET A 154 7.06 -33.44 16.59
CA MET A 154 6.93 -34.17 17.86
C MET A 154 5.48 -34.25 18.35
N SER A 155 4.62 -33.32 17.94
CA SER A 155 3.18 -33.38 18.24
C SER A 155 2.53 -34.55 17.50
N SER A 156 1.84 -35.42 18.24
CA SER A 156 1.08 -36.54 17.66
C SER A 156 0.03 -36.06 16.66
N THR A 157 -0.59 -34.91 16.90
CA THR A 157 -1.63 -34.34 16.02
C THR A 157 -1.04 -33.93 14.68
N PHE A 158 0.08 -33.21 14.70
CA PHE A 158 0.76 -32.74 13.50
C PHE A 158 1.41 -33.89 12.71
N ARG A 159 2.02 -34.84 13.42
CA ARG A 159 2.58 -36.06 12.82
C ARG A 159 1.51 -36.87 12.09
N ASN A 160 0.33 -37.02 12.69
CA ASN A 160 -0.79 -37.74 12.07
C ASN A 160 -1.38 -36.98 10.88
N ALA A 161 -1.32 -35.64 10.88
CA ALA A 161 -1.72 -34.79 9.77
C ALA A 161 -0.79 -35.01 8.57
N ILE A 162 0.52 -34.91 8.77
CA ILE A 162 1.53 -35.18 7.73
C ILE A 162 1.42 -36.61 7.20
N ASN A 163 1.26 -37.60 8.07
CA ASN A 163 1.12 -38.99 7.62
C ASN A 163 -0.11 -39.18 6.71
N ARG A 164 -1.22 -38.50 6.99
CA ARG A 164 -2.41 -38.53 6.14
C ARG A 164 -2.18 -37.82 4.81
N TRP A 165 -1.52 -36.68 4.82
CA TRP A 165 -1.13 -35.98 3.59
C TRP A 165 -0.19 -36.81 2.71
N VAL A 166 0.81 -37.47 3.32
CA VAL A 166 1.73 -38.38 2.60
C VAL A 166 0.97 -39.58 2.04
N ALA A 167 0.07 -40.17 2.82
CA ALA A 167 -0.74 -41.31 2.38
C ALA A 167 -1.70 -40.96 1.23
N SER A 168 -2.27 -39.75 1.22
CA SER A 168 -3.14 -39.29 0.12
C SER A 168 -2.34 -38.93 -1.13
N SER A 169 -1.10 -38.47 -0.99
CA SER A 169 -0.23 -38.06 -2.10
C SER A 169 0.52 -39.23 -2.76
N ALA A 170 0.82 -40.30 -2.02
CA ALA A 170 1.54 -41.48 -2.52
C ALA A 170 0.64 -42.71 -2.53
N SER A 171 -0.29 -42.76 -3.49
CA SER A 171 -1.22 -43.88 -3.69
C SER A 171 -0.53 -45.23 -3.91
N SER A 172 0.71 -45.26 -4.41
CA SER A 172 1.46 -46.49 -4.68
C SER A 172 2.43 -46.93 -3.58
N ASN A 173 2.94 -46.00 -2.74
CA ASN A 173 3.88 -46.33 -1.66
C ASN A 173 3.81 -45.31 -0.49
N PRO A 174 2.82 -45.44 0.40
CA PRO A 174 2.57 -44.49 1.49
C PRO A 174 3.66 -44.49 2.57
N ASN A 175 4.55 -45.49 2.58
CA ASN A 175 5.66 -45.61 3.55
C ASN A 175 7.00 -45.11 3.01
N SER A 176 7.03 -44.51 1.81
CA SER A 176 8.28 -43.99 1.23
C SER A 176 8.86 -42.85 2.08
N LYS A 177 10.08 -43.06 2.60
CA LYS A 177 10.84 -42.03 3.33
C LYS A 177 11.07 -40.77 2.50
N PHE A 178 11.23 -40.93 1.18
CA PHE A 178 11.44 -39.82 0.24
C PHE A 178 10.21 -38.91 0.17
N VAL A 179 9.00 -39.47 0.00
CA VAL A 179 7.77 -38.67 -0.07
C VAL A 179 7.53 -37.88 1.21
N ARG A 180 7.78 -38.51 2.37
CA ARG A 180 7.67 -37.83 3.67
C ARG A 180 8.68 -36.70 3.81
N PHE A 181 9.92 -36.90 3.37
CA PHE A 181 10.94 -35.86 3.35
C PHE A 181 10.52 -34.69 2.45
N THR A 182 10.03 -34.96 1.23
CA THR A 182 9.53 -33.95 0.30
C THR A 182 8.36 -33.16 0.89
N ALA A 183 7.40 -33.82 1.54
CA ALA A 183 6.28 -33.18 2.21
C ALA A 183 6.75 -32.21 3.32
N LEU A 184 7.67 -32.66 4.19
CA LEU A 184 8.28 -31.82 5.23
C LEU A 184 9.10 -30.66 4.65
N PHE A 185 9.77 -30.87 3.52
CA PHE A 185 10.53 -29.84 2.83
C PHE A 185 9.61 -28.75 2.25
N ILE A 186 8.53 -29.14 1.55
CA ILE A 186 7.52 -28.21 1.04
C ILE A 186 6.90 -27.42 2.19
N LEU A 187 6.54 -28.09 3.28
CA LEU A 187 5.98 -27.45 4.47
C LEU A 187 6.94 -26.41 5.07
N ASN A 188 8.23 -26.72 5.17
CA ASN A 188 9.24 -25.76 5.62
C ASN A 188 9.33 -24.55 4.69
N ILE A 189 9.31 -24.74 3.37
CA ILE A 189 9.31 -23.64 2.40
C ILE A 189 8.09 -22.74 2.60
N LEU A 190 6.92 -23.32 2.82
CA LEU A 190 5.69 -22.54 3.03
C LEU A 190 5.69 -21.77 4.35
N ILE A 191 6.21 -22.37 5.44
CA ILE A 191 6.39 -21.69 6.73
C ILE A 191 7.38 -20.53 6.57
N LEU A 192 8.56 -20.78 5.99
CA LEU A 192 9.57 -19.76 5.75
C LEU A 192 9.04 -18.66 4.84
N GLY A 193 8.34 -19.03 3.76
CA GLY A 193 7.71 -18.09 2.83
C GLY A 193 6.67 -17.21 3.52
N THR A 194 5.88 -17.77 4.45
CA THR A 194 4.94 -16.98 5.26
C THR A 194 5.70 -15.97 6.12
N ILE A 195 6.74 -16.39 6.83
CA ILE A 195 7.55 -15.51 7.70
C ILE A 195 8.21 -14.40 6.88
N VAL A 196 8.85 -14.74 5.75
CA VAL A 196 9.53 -13.76 4.89
C VAL A 196 8.54 -12.80 4.24
N SER A 197 7.36 -13.28 3.84
CA SER A 197 6.33 -12.40 3.25
C SER A 197 5.82 -11.34 4.22
N ALA A 198 5.98 -11.51 5.54
CA ALA A 198 5.65 -10.50 6.53
C ALA A 198 6.50 -9.23 6.41
N VAL A 199 7.60 -9.26 5.64
CA VAL A 199 8.36 -8.06 5.27
C VAL A 199 7.49 -7.10 4.46
N PHE A 200 6.54 -7.57 3.65
CA PHE A 200 5.67 -6.72 2.84
C PHE A 200 4.80 -5.77 3.68
N PRO A 201 3.97 -6.23 4.64
CA PRO A 201 3.22 -5.32 5.51
C PRO A 201 4.13 -4.37 6.31
N ALA A 202 5.31 -4.82 6.74
CA ALA A 202 6.28 -3.96 7.44
C ALA A 202 6.82 -2.85 6.53
N LEU A 203 7.19 -3.18 5.28
CA LEU A 203 7.66 -2.20 4.29
C LEU A 203 6.60 -1.14 3.99
N LEU A 204 5.33 -1.52 3.94
CA LEU A 204 4.23 -0.57 3.76
C LEU A 204 4.15 0.44 4.90
N ILE A 205 4.34 0.00 6.14
CA ILE A 205 4.38 0.88 7.32
C ILE A 205 5.58 1.82 7.28
N VAL A 206 6.77 1.31 6.95
CA VAL A 206 7.99 2.13 6.83
C VAL A 206 7.84 3.18 5.72
N LYS A 207 7.32 2.81 4.55
CA LYS A 207 7.07 3.77 3.45
C LYS A 207 6.00 4.80 3.82
N ALA A 208 5.03 4.40 4.63
CA ALA A 208 4.00 5.30 5.10
C ALA A 208 4.48 6.30 6.17
N TYR A 209 5.58 6.02 6.85
CA TYR A 209 6.14 6.88 7.88
C TYR A 209 6.54 8.26 7.36
N SER A 210 6.22 9.31 8.12
CA SER A 210 6.56 10.70 7.80
C SER A 210 7.01 11.49 9.03
N GLY A 211 7.41 10.81 10.11
CA GLY A 211 7.95 11.49 11.28
C GLY A 211 9.47 11.66 11.19
N GLU A 212 10.07 12.10 12.29
CA GLU A 212 11.52 12.20 12.43
C GLU A 212 12.14 10.84 12.77
N ASP A 213 13.36 10.60 12.32
CA ASP A 213 14.06 9.35 12.57
C ASP A 213 14.66 9.39 13.99
N THR A 214 13.84 9.05 14.99
CA THR A 214 14.25 8.92 16.39
C THR A 214 14.28 7.45 16.82
N PRO A 215 15.09 7.07 17.83
CA PRO A 215 15.09 5.70 18.34
C PRO A 215 13.73 5.27 18.90
N GLU A 216 12.94 6.21 19.43
CA GLU A 216 11.56 5.98 19.87
C GLU A 216 10.66 5.66 18.67
N ALA A 217 10.74 6.45 17.58
CA ALA A 217 9.97 6.21 16.37
C ALA A 217 10.30 4.86 15.73
N ALA A 218 11.58 4.46 15.72
CA ALA A 218 11.99 3.15 15.24
C ALA A 218 11.34 2.02 16.04
N ASN A 219 11.21 2.19 17.36
CA ASN A 219 10.55 1.21 18.23
C ASN A 219 9.04 1.15 17.98
N ASP A 220 8.39 2.29 17.81
CA ASP A 220 6.95 2.35 17.51
C ASP A 220 6.64 1.74 16.14
N LEU A 221 7.47 2.02 15.13
CA LEU A 221 7.35 1.43 13.79
C LEU A 221 7.58 -0.09 13.81
N MET A 222 8.51 -0.58 14.63
CA MET A 222 8.75 -2.00 14.83
C MET A 222 7.50 -2.68 15.42
N ILE A 223 6.92 -2.13 16.49
CA ILE A 223 5.71 -2.67 17.13
C ILE A 223 4.54 -2.63 16.16
N ALA A 224 4.33 -1.51 15.47
CA ALA A 224 3.29 -1.36 14.44
C ALA A 224 3.43 -2.43 13.35
N SER A 225 4.66 -2.67 12.89
CA SER A 225 4.97 -3.67 11.86
C SER A 225 4.69 -5.10 12.34
N ILE A 226 5.08 -5.45 13.57
CA ILE A 226 4.80 -6.76 14.17
C ILE A 226 3.29 -6.98 14.29
N VAL A 227 2.55 -6.01 14.84
CA VAL A 227 1.10 -6.12 15.02
C VAL A 227 0.40 -6.27 13.67
N SER A 228 0.76 -5.44 12.70
CA SER A 228 0.19 -5.48 11.34
C SER A 228 0.49 -6.81 10.63
N ALA A 229 1.73 -7.28 10.70
CA ALA A 229 2.13 -8.54 10.06
C ALA A 229 1.46 -9.76 10.71
N CYS A 230 1.40 -9.82 12.05
CA CYS A 230 0.70 -10.89 12.76
C CYS A 230 -0.81 -10.86 12.52
N ALA A 231 -1.41 -9.67 12.36
CA ALA A 231 -2.82 -9.54 12.00
C ALA A 231 -3.16 -10.21 10.66
N MET A 232 -2.20 -10.34 9.73
CA MET A 232 -2.38 -11.04 8.45
C MET A 232 -2.57 -12.55 8.58
N LEU A 233 -2.34 -13.14 9.75
CA LEU A 233 -2.66 -14.54 10.03
C LEU A 233 -4.16 -14.74 10.37
N ILE A 234 -4.82 -13.70 10.89
CA ILE A 234 -6.20 -13.74 11.39
C ILE A 234 -7.19 -14.19 10.31
N PRO A 235 -7.13 -13.73 9.04
CA PRO A 235 -8.12 -14.12 8.05
C PRO A 235 -8.16 -15.61 7.76
N VAL A 236 -6.99 -16.28 7.78
CA VAL A 236 -6.89 -17.73 7.62
C VAL A 236 -7.44 -18.45 8.85
N ILE A 237 -7.09 -17.97 10.04
CA ILE A 237 -7.59 -18.54 11.30
C ILE A 237 -9.12 -18.46 11.34
N ALA A 238 -9.69 -17.28 11.02
CA ALA A 238 -11.13 -17.09 10.96
C ALA A 238 -11.80 -17.99 9.91
N PHE A 239 -11.19 -18.13 8.73
CA PHE A 239 -11.68 -19.01 7.67
C PHE A 239 -11.78 -20.48 8.09
N TYR A 240 -10.83 -20.98 8.87
CA TYR A 240 -10.82 -22.38 9.32
C TYR A 240 -11.55 -22.61 10.65
N LEU A 241 -11.67 -21.61 11.52
CA LEU A 241 -12.51 -21.72 12.74
C LEU A 241 -14.01 -21.64 12.43
N THR A 242 -14.39 -21.01 11.32
CA THR A 242 -15.79 -20.87 10.94
C THR A 242 -16.35 -22.22 10.46
N ASN A 243 -17.10 -22.90 11.32
CA ASN A 243 -17.83 -24.13 10.98
C ASN A 243 -19.13 -23.80 10.21
N ALA A 244 -19.01 -23.45 8.93
CA ALA A 244 -20.16 -23.15 8.07
C ALA A 244 -19.89 -23.53 6.61
N ASN A 245 -20.89 -23.32 5.74
CA ASN A 245 -20.75 -23.51 4.29
C ASN A 245 -19.62 -22.64 3.73
N LEU A 246 -19.08 -23.05 2.58
CA LEU A 246 -17.96 -22.39 1.92
C LEU A 246 -18.20 -20.89 1.73
N PHE A 247 -19.44 -20.49 1.39
CA PHE A 247 -19.80 -19.09 1.25
C PHE A 247 -19.54 -18.28 2.51
N VAL A 248 -20.06 -18.72 3.66
CA VAL A 248 -19.90 -18.02 4.95
C VAL A 248 -18.43 -17.94 5.34
N ARG A 249 -17.66 -18.99 5.09
CA ARG A 249 -16.21 -19.00 5.34
C ARG A 249 -15.48 -18.00 4.46
N THR A 250 -15.80 -17.94 3.16
CA THR A 250 -15.23 -16.94 2.24
C THR A 250 -15.61 -15.51 2.66
N THR A 251 -16.85 -15.27 3.07
CA THR A 251 -17.26 -13.96 3.60
C THR A 251 -16.50 -13.61 4.88
N SER A 252 -16.29 -14.57 5.79
CA SER A 252 -15.49 -14.37 7.01
C SER A 252 -14.04 -13.99 6.68
N LEU A 253 -13.42 -14.67 5.71
CA LEU A 253 -12.07 -14.36 5.23
C LEU A 253 -12.00 -12.93 4.66
N LEU A 254 -12.93 -12.56 3.78
CA LEU A 254 -12.96 -11.22 3.19
C LEU A 254 -13.17 -10.14 4.27
N THR A 255 -14.08 -10.38 5.21
CA THR A 255 -14.39 -9.44 6.29
C THR A 255 -13.18 -9.21 7.19
N THR A 256 -12.54 -10.29 7.64
CA THR A 256 -11.35 -10.21 8.50
C THR A 256 -10.13 -9.64 7.77
N LEU A 257 -9.99 -9.88 6.47
CA LEU A 257 -8.97 -9.24 5.64
C LEU A 257 -9.17 -7.72 5.55
N LEU A 258 -10.41 -7.27 5.35
CA LEU A 258 -10.72 -5.84 5.35
C LEU A 258 -10.45 -5.21 6.72
N ILE A 259 -10.83 -5.88 7.82
CA ILE A 259 -10.52 -5.42 9.18
C ILE A 259 -9.01 -5.32 9.39
N ALA A 260 -8.24 -6.33 8.97
CA ALA A 260 -6.78 -6.31 9.07
C ALA A 260 -6.18 -5.14 8.27
N LEU A 261 -6.67 -4.87 7.05
CA LEU A 261 -6.27 -3.69 6.28
C LEU A 261 -6.54 -2.37 7.02
N PHE A 262 -7.74 -2.21 7.59
CA PHE A 262 -8.07 -1.01 8.36
C PHE A 262 -7.17 -0.84 9.58
N ILE A 263 -6.89 -1.93 10.30
CA ILE A 263 -5.96 -1.93 11.44
C ILE A 263 -4.56 -1.52 10.98
N SER A 264 -4.04 -2.09 9.89
CA SER A 264 -2.73 -1.74 9.35
C SER A 264 -2.64 -0.26 8.96
N ILE A 265 -3.67 0.31 8.34
CA ILE A 265 -3.71 1.73 7.97
C ILE A 265 -3.82 2.62 9.22
N ALA A 266 -4.60 2.21 10.23
CA ALA A 266 -4.82 2.98 11.44
C ALA A 266 -3.59 3.03 12.36
N ILE A 267 -2.86 1.92 12.49
CA ILE A 267 -1.65 1.83 13.30
C ILE A 267 -0.45 2.48 12.59
N SER A 268 -0.45 2.50 11.26
CA SER A 268 0.64 3.11 10.47
C SER A 268 0.66 4.64 10.62
N PRO A 269 1.74 5.23 11.17
CA PRO A 269 1.88 6.67 11.24
C PRO A 269 2.00 7.23 9.81
N GLY A 270 0.98 7.95 9.34
CA GLY A 270 0.94 8.47 7.97
C GLY A 270 0.41 7.48 6.91
N GLY A 271 -0.15 6.33 7.29
CA GLY A 271 -0.72 5.33 6.37
C GLY A 271 -1.72 5.91 5.36
N SER A 272 -2.73 6.62 5.87
CA SER A 272 -3.71 7.30 5.01
C SER A 272 -3.09 8.42 4.16
N SER A 273 -2.15 9.19 4.72
CA SER A 273 -1.40 10.22 3.99
C SER A 273 -0.55 9.65 2.86
N TYR A 274 0.03 8.45 3.02
CA TYR A 274 0.77 7.77 1.95
C TYR A 274 -0.13 7.40 0.78
N ILE A 275 -1.26 6.76 1.08
CA ILE A 275 -2.22 6.30 0.07
C ILE A 275 -2.67 7.47 -0.82
N VAL A 276 -3.07 8.58 -0.20
CA VAL A 276 -3.57 9.75 -0.94
C VAL A 276 -2.46 10.49 -1.68
N TYR A 277 -1.26 10.52 -1.12
CA TYR A 277 -0.09 11.12 -1.77
C TYR A 277 0.35 10.34 -3.01
N GLN A 278 0.30 9.00 -2.96
CA GLN A 278 0.54 8.15 -4.12
C GLN A 278 -0.59 8.24 -5.15
N ALA A 279 -1.84 8.34 -4.71
CA ALA A 279 -2.98 8.55 -5.61
C ALA A 279 -2.84 9.86 -6.40
N ALA A 280 -2.43 10.96 -5.74
CA ALA A 280 -2.18 12.23 -6.40
C ALA A 280 -1.08 12.14 -7.48
N TYR A 281 -0.04 11.34 -7.24
CA TYR A 281 1.01 11.09 -8.23
C TYR A 281 0.48 10.30 -9.44
N LEU A 282 -0.26 9.22 -9.21
CA LEU A 282 -0.80 8.38 -10.29
C LEU A 282 -1.82 9.11 -11.17
N MET A 283 -2.54 10.09 -10.63
CA MET A 283 -3.48 10.92 -11.37
C MET A 283 -2.81 12.13 -12.05
N SER A 284 -1.48 12.27 -11.95
CA SER A 284 -0.74 13.45 -12.39
C SER A 284 -1.22 14.77 -11.78
N ALA A 285 -1.95 14.71 -10.65
CA ALA A 285 -2.23 15.88 -9.83
C ALA A 285 -0.96 16.40 -9.15
N ARG A 286 0.00 15.50 -8.91
CA ARG A 286 1.37 15.78 -8.49
C ARG A 286 2.35 15.18 -9.50
N GLU A 287 3.36 15.95 -9.89
CA GLU A 287 4.48 15.45 -10.70
C GLU A 287 5.78 15.37 -9.90
N GLN A 288 6.73 14.54 -10.38
CA GLN A 288 8.07 14.39 -9.80
C GLN A 288 9.17 14.89 -10.75
N SER A 289 8.79 15.70 -11.73
CA SER A 289 9.70 16.33 -12.69
C SER A 289 9.33 17.79 -12.88
N ALA A 290 10.34 18.65 -12.93
CA ALA A 290 10.13 20.05 -13.28
C ALA A 290 9.90 20.23 -14.79
N SER A 291 9.23 21.31 -15.14
CA SER A 291 8.97 21.76 -16.49
C SER A 291 8.82 23.28 -16.51
N TYR A 292 9.01 23.87 -17.68
CA TYR A 292 8.83 25.31 -17.86
C TYR A 292 7.35 25.64 -18.05
N PHE A 293 6.87 26.63 -17.31
CA PHE A 293 5.50 27.13 -17.37
C PHE A 293 5.50 28.61 -17.75
N LEU A 294 4.81 28.93 -18.84
CA LEU A 294 4.50 30.31 -19.23
C LEU A 294 3.22 30.76 -18.51
N LEU A 295 3.30 31.82 -17.71
CA LEU A 295 2.17 32.33 -16.95
C LEU A 295 1.50 33.50 -17.68
N THR A 296 0.21 33.40 -17.95
CA THR A 296 -0.50 34.32 -18.86
C THR A 296 -1.38 35.37 -18.17
N GLU A 297 -1.64 35.21 -16.88
CA GLU A 297 -2.34 36.22 -16.04
C GLU A 297 -1.33 37.23 -15.46
N ASN A 298 -1.82 38.26 -14.76
CA ASN A 298 -1.10 39.45 -14.22
C ASN A 298 0.05 39.16 -13.22
N TYR A 299 0.82 38.10 -13.44
CA TYR A 299 2.02 37.79 -12.71
C TYR A 299 3.18 38.58 -13.30
N THR A 300 3.86 39.35 -12.46
CA THR A 300 5.11 40.02 -12.83
C THR A 300 6.30 39.21 -12.31
N LYS A 301 7.50 39.56 -12.78
CA LYS A 301 8.73 38.96 -12.26
C LYS A 301 8.86 39.17 -10.76
N GLU A 302 8.36 40.28 -10.21
CA GLU A 302 8.44 40.60 -8.79
C GLU A 302 7.64 39.64 -7.89
N ASN A 303 6.64 38.94 -8.42
CA ASN A 303 5.89 37.92 -7.67
C ASN A 303 6.73 36.67 -7.34
N PHE A 304 7.87 36.49 -8.01
CA PHE A 304 8.72 35.31 -7.91
C PHE A 304 10.12 35.71 -7.45
N ASP A 305 10.39 35.52 -6.16
CA ASP A 305 11.72 35.73 -5.58
C ASP A 305 12.75 34.81 -6.24
N GLU A 306 13.80 35.39 -6.83
CA GLU A 306 14.87 34.67 -7.53
C GLU A 306 15.60 33.68 -6.60
N LYS A 307 15.66 33.95 -5.28
CA LYS A 307 16.29 33.04 -4.31
C LYS A 307 15.50 31.75 -4.12
N THR A 308 14.19 31.79 -4.34
CA THR A 308 13.27 30.66 -4.14
C THR A 308 12.92 29.97 -5.45
N TRP A 309 12.68 30.74 -6.51
CA TRP A 309 12.20 30.27 -7.81
C TRP A 309 13.29 30.17 -8.89
N GLY A 310 14.52 30.63 -8.59
CA GLY A 310 15.60 30.66 -9.57
C GLY A 310 15.40 31.73 -10.64
N THR A 311 15.99 31.50 -11.81
CA THR A 311 15.96 32.46 -12.92
C THR A 311 14.57 32.51 -13.55
N VAL A 312 13.86 33.62 -13.38
CA VAL A 312 12.59 33.88 -14.08
C VAL A 312 12.87 34.64 -15.37
N VAL A 313 12.59 33.99 -16.50
CA VAL A 313 12.79 34.57 -17.84
C VAL A 313 11.49 35.22 -18.29
N ILE A 314 11.57 36.37 -18.97
CA ILE A 314 10.40 37.01 -19.56
C ILE A 314 10.34 36.63 -21.05
N GLN A 315 9.28 35.92 -21.44
CA GLN A 315 8.97 35.61 -22.83
C GLN A 315 7.65 36.28 -23.20
N ASP A 316 7.63 37.10 -24.25
CA ASP A 316 6.43 37.82 -24.71
C ASP A 316 5.71 38.61 -23.60
N LYS A 317 6.50 39.33 -22.77
CA LYS A 317 6.05 40.10 -21.59
C LYS A 317 5.41 39.26 -20.48
N LYS A 318 5.57 37.94 -20.50
CA LYS A 318 5.04 37.01 -19.51
C LYS A 318 6.17 36.25 -18.82
N PRO A 319 6.06 35.99 -17.50
CA PRO A 319 7.09 35.25 -16.81
C PRO A 319 7.01 33.76 -17.18
N VAL A 320 8.19 33.18 -17.45
CA VAL A 320 8.43 31.76 -17.59
C VAL A 320 9.19 31.30 -16.35
N ILE A 321 8.64 30.30 -15.68
CA ILE A 321 9.20 29.73 -14.45
C ILE A 321 9.46 28.24 -14.63
N GLU A 322 10.50 27.74 -13.97
CA GLU A 322 10.76 26.31 -13.86
C GLU A 322 10.13 25.76 -12.58
N ALA A 323 9.14 24.88 -12.75
CA ALA A 323 8.31 24.42 -11.64
C ALA A 323 7.78 23.00 -11.86
N PHE A 324 7.19 22.41 -10.83
CA PHE A 324 6.38 21.20 -10.96
C PHE A 324 5.04 21.38 -10.23
N PRO A 325 3.96 20.76 -10.72
CA PRO A 325 2.69 20.75 -10.01
C PRO A 325 2.79 19.86 -8.75
N LEU A 326 2.57 20.46 -7.58
CA LEU A 326 2.34 19.70 -6.34
C LEU A 326 0.87 19.33 -6.19
N PHE A 327 -0.03 20.10 -6.80
CA PHE A 327 -1.48 19.92 -6.82
C PHE A 327 -2.06 20.44 -8.15
N SER A 328 -2.95 19.68 -8.77
CA SER A 328 -3.67 20.09 -9.99
C SER A 328 -5.07 19.48 -10.00
N PHE A 329 -6.08 20.32 -9.77
CA PHE A 329 -7.49 19.92 -9.80
C PHE A 329 -8.33 21.01 -10.43
N GLY A 330 -9.07 20.66 -11.49
CA GLY A 330 -9.87 21.62 -12.25
C GLY A 330 -9.04 22.78 -12.77
N ASP A 331 -9.45 23.99 -12.42
CA ASP A 331 -8.73 25.21 -12.78
C ASP A 331 -7.73 25.66 -11.70
N THR A 332 -7.52 24.90 -10.62
CA THR A 332 -6.54 25.27 -9.58
C THR A 332 -5.26 24.44 -9.70
N LEU A 333 -4.14 25.14 -9.81
CA LEU A 333 -2.80 24.58 -9.96
C LEU A 333 -1.88 25.17 -8.88
N LEU A 334 -1.27 24.30 -8.06
CA LEU A 334 -0.21 24.70 -7.14
C LEU A 334 1.14 24.34 -7.76
N LEU A 335 1.85 25.33 -8.27
CA LEU A 335 3.20 25.17 -8.78
C LEU A 335 4.22 25.38 -7.67
N CYS A 336 5.19 24.48 -7.58
CA CYS A 336 6.32 24.59 -6.68
C CYS A 336 7.63 24.72 -7.47
N PRO A 337 8.61 25.51 -6.98
CA PRO A 337 9.89 25.68 -7.65
C PRO A 337 10.69 24.37 -7.67
N GLU A 338 11.49 24.16 -8.72
CA GLU A 338 12.31 22.94 -8.90
C GLU A 338 13.15 22.58 -7.66
N LYS A 339 13.64 23.57 -6.92
CA LYS A 339 14.41 23.36 -5.69
C LYS A 339 13.72 22.45 -4.66
N PHE A 340 12.39 22.36 -4.68
CA PHE A 340 11.59 21.50 -3.80
C PHE A 340 11.22 20.14 -4.42
N LEU A 341 11.77 19.77 -5.58
CA LEU A 341 11.43 18.51 -6.26
C LEU A 341 11.72 17.27 -5.40
N LYS A 342 12.80 17.33 -4.61
CA LYS A 342 13.24 16.25 -3.70
C LYS A 342 12.66 16.37 -2.29
N THR A 343 11.71 17.28 -2.06
CA THR A 343 11.10 17.47 -0.75
C THR A 343 10.35 16.21 -0.33
N GLU A 344 10.70 15.70 0.86
CA GLU A 344 10.02 14.55 1.45
C GLU A 344 8.60 14.93 1.87
N ARG A 345 7.73 13.93 1.95
CA ARG A 345 6.31 14.16 2.28
C ARG A 345 6.13 14.94 3.59
N LYS A 346 6.98 14.67 4.59
CA LYS A 346 6.93 15.28 5.92
C LYS A 346 7.20 16.78 5.92
N ASP A 347 7.98 17.26 4.95
CA ASP A 347 8.46 18.63 4.90
C ASP A 347 7.49 19.56 4.14
N TRP A 348 6.53 19.00 3.38
CA TRP A 348 5.61 19.81 2.57
C TRP A 348 4.86 20.88 3.34
N PRO A 349 4.34 20.66 4.55
CA PRO A 349 3.66 21.72 5.27
C PRO A 349 4.51 22.96 5.52
N SER A 350 5.83 22.81 5.60
CA SER A 350 6.77 23.93 5.74
C SER A 350 7.19 24.56 4.39
N LYS A 351 7.10 23.81 3.29
CA LYS A 351 7.60 24.22 1.96
C LYS A 351 6.50 24.69 1.02
N SER A 352 5.29 24.16 1.13
CA SER A 352 4.15 24.51 0.28
C SER A 352 3.65 25.95 0.39
N PRO A 353 3.92 26.72 1.45
CA PRO A 353 3.61 28.16 1.46
C PRO A 353 4.42 28.97 0.44
N TYR A 354 5.60 28.48 0.03
CA TYR A 354 6.43 29.12 -1.00
C TYR A 354 5.96 28.79 -2.43
N CYS A 355 4.99 27.89 -2.57
CA CYS A 355 4.43 27.50 -3.86
C CYS A 355 3.31 28.45 -4.28
N ALA A 356 3.23 28.73 -5.59
CA ALA A 356 2.28 29.68 -6.15
C ALA A 356 0.99 28.96 -6.55
N VAL A 357 -0.15 29.50 -6.10
CA VAL A 357 -1.47 29.09 -6.58
C VAL A 357 -1.79 29.88 -7.84
N ILE A 358 -2.06 29.16 -8.92
CA ILE A 358 -2.27 29.70 -10.25
C ILE A 358 -3.49 29.02 -10.86
N LYS A 359 -4.17 29.71 -11.79
CA LYS A 359 -5.20 29.08 -12.59
C LYS A 359 -4.59 28.17 -13.65
N ASN A 360 -5.03 26.92 -13.72
CA ASN A 360 -4.53 25.94 -14.70
C ASN A 360 -4.74 26.44 -16.13
N SER A 361 -5.89 27.06 -16.42
CA SER A 361 -6.20 27.72 -17.70
C SER A 361 -5.27 28.89 -18.06
N LYS A 362 -4.46 29.37 -17.11
CA LYS A 362 -3.52 30.49 -17.27
C LYS A 362 -2.05 30.08 -17.21
N ALA A 363 -1.76 28.80 -16.99
CA ALA A 363 -0.42 28.26 -16.99
C ALA A 363 -0.23 27.32 -18.19
N GLN A 364 0.65 27.68 -19.12
CA GLN A 364 0.95 26.85 -20.28
C GLN A 364 2.28 26.12 -20.08
N ARG A 365 2.25 24.79 -20.09
CA ARG A 365 3.47 23.97 -20.05
C ARG A 365 4.21 24.06 -21.40
N LEU A 366 5.49 24.38 -21.36
CA LEU A 366 6.35 24.43 -22.54
C LEU A 366 6.99 23.06 -22.80
N PRO A 367 7.14 22.63 -24.06
CA PRO A 367 7.83 21.39 -24.40
C PRO A 367 9.33 21.51 -24.11
N LYS A 368 9.92 20.43 -23.60
CA LYS A 368 11.32 20.33 -23.17
C LYS A 368 12.36 20.63 -24.28
N ASN A 369 11.92 20.67 -25.54
CA ASN A 369 12.79 20.82 -26.72
C ASN A 369 13.02 22.29 -27.14
N ASN A 370 12.39 23.28 -26.48
CA ASN A 370 12.48 24.68 -26.91
C ASN A 370 13.65 25.46 -26.28
N GLU A 371 14.51 24.82 -25.49
CA GLU A 371 15.52 25.53 -24.69
C GLU A 371 16.95 25.52 -25.24
N THR A 372 17.26 24.77 -26.29
CA THR A 372 18.64 24.78 -26.84
C THR A 372 18.87 25.77 -27.98
N THR A 373 17.89 26.58 -28.41
CA THR A 373 18.09 27.42 -29.62
C THR A 373 17.84 28.92 -29.45
N LYS A 374 17.43 29.43 -28.29
CA LYS A 374 17.26 30.89 -28.10
C LYS A 374 17.70 31.45 -26.74
N MET A 375 18.66 30.82 -26.07
CA MET A 375 19.32 31.41 -24.89
C MET A 375 20.82 31.50 -25.11
N SER A 376 21.22 32.31 -26.10
CA SER A 376 22.57 32.88 -26.17
C SER A 376 22.44 34.40 -26.00
N PRO A 377 23.21 35.05 -25.12
CA PRO A 377 23.14 36.49 -24.91
C PRO A 377 23.73 37.21 -26.11
N LEU A 378 22.90 37.53 -27.11
CA LEU A 378 23.29 38.43 -28.18
C LEU A 378 23.16 39.88 -27.69
N SER A 379 24.16 40.34 -26.93
CA SER A 379 24.42 41.76 -26.69
C SER A 379 25.83 41.97 -26.14
N LYS A 380 26.84 41.72 -26.98
CA LYS A 380 28.12 42.45 -26.95
C LYS A 380 28.67 42.43 -28.38
N ASN A 381 28.35 43.47 -29.16
CA ASN A 381 29.16 44.01 -30.27
C ASN A 381 28.31 45.05 -31.00
N GLN A 382 28.23 46.24 -30.42
CA GLN A 382 27.97 47.52 -31.11
C GLN A 382 28.17 48.66 -30.11
N ALA A 383 29.43 48.86 -29.69
CA ALA A 383 29.98 50.10 -29.15
C ALA A 383 31.49 49.92 -28.95
N ALA A 384 32.29 50.77 -29.60
CA ALA A 384 33.76 50.77 -29.85
C ALA A 384 34.05 50.25 -31.27
N GLU A 385 34.50 51.01 -32.27
CA GLU A 385 35.39 52.20 -32.38
C GLU A 385 35.09 52.78 -33.80
N GLN A 386 34.86 54.09 -34.05
CA GLN A 386 35.81 55.22 -34.06
C GLN A 386 37.29 54.88 -34.18
#